data_AF-A0A8H9QGP2-F1
#
_entry.id   AF-A0A8H9QGP2-F1
#
_cell.length_a   1.000
_cell.length_b   1.000
_cell.length_c   1.000
_cell.angle_alpha   90.00
_cell.angle_beta   90.00
_cell.angle_gamma   90.00
#
_symmetry.space_group_name_H-M   'P 1'
#
loop_
_entity.id
_entity.type
_entity.pdbx_description
1 polymer ?
#
loop_
_entity_poly.entity_id
_entity_poly.type
_entity_poly.pdbx_seq_one_letter_code
_entity_poly.pdbx_strand_id
1 'polypeptide(L)'
;KKGKDRDIPEKYTRDFYFSLGADPKEYSPNTTSEQERICILMRFIDFAPASLKKKISYFRKLHDKWLNQYNTFLTDYDWLDKKDEEQAIYCWEYLRNKNMIPLYLKPYNTAMRIQMIIACMDSWDTGVEEKYFFIQKMKHAWQQAVSSRKKDKK
;
A
#
# COMPACT_ATOMS: atom_id res chain seq x y z
N LYS A 1 27.54 -16.31 -21.12
CA LYS A 1 26.49 -15.27 -21.23
C LYS A 1 25.95 -14.99 -19.84
N LYS A 2 26.43 -13.92 -19.19
CA LYS A 2 25.97 -13.50 -17.86
C LYS A 2 24.57 -12.88 -18.02
N GLY A 3 23.58 -13.45 -17.34
CA GLY A 3 22.22 -12.91 -17.32
C GLY A 3 22.22 -11.57 -16.61
N LYS A 4 21.59 -10.57 -17.24
CA LYS A 4 21.34 -9.26 -16.65
C LYS A 4 20.67 -9.45 -15.30
N ASP A 5 21.39 -9.13 -14.23
CA ASP A 5 20.78 -8.70 -12.99
C ASP A 5 19.79 -7.59 -13.37
N ARG A 6 18.49 -7.83 -13.15
CA ARG A 6 17.51 -6.77 -13.26
C ARG A 6 17.73 -5.93 -12.02
N ASP A 7 18.56 -4.91 -12.13
CA ASP A 7 18.78 -3.90 -11.09
C ASP A 7 17.42 -3.41 -10.60
N ILE A 8 17.00 -3.92 -9.44
CA ILE A 8 15.88 -3.35 -8.69
C ILE A 8 16.43 -1.99 -8.24
N PRO A 9 15.86 -0.86 -8.68
CA PRO A 9 16.48 0.42 -8.39
C PRO A 9 16.59 0.60 -6.87
N GLU A 10 17.78 0.96 -6.40
CA GLU A 10 18.15 1.19 -4.98
C GLU A 10 17.14 2.10 -4.25
N LYS A 11 16.47 2.97 -5.02
CA LYS A 11 15.31 3.80 -4.65
C LYS A 11 14.14 3.06 -3.97
N TYR A 12 14.01 1.74 -4.13
CA TYR A 12 12.83 0.97 -3.70
C TYR A 12 13.09 0.02 -2.52
N THR A 13 14.31 0.02 -1.99
CA THR A 13 14.63 -0.71 -0.76
C THR A 13 14.28 0.15 0.45
N ARG A 14 12.98 0.24 0.78
CA ARG A 14 12.64 0.43 2.19
C ARG A 14 12.83 -0.92 2.86
N ASP A 15 13.59 -0.98 3.94
CA ASP A 15 13.88 -2.20 4.72
C ASP A 15 12.63 -2.99 5.16
N PHE A 16 11.47 -2.35 5.09
CA PHE A 16 10.18 -2.93 5.40
C PHE A 16 9.54 -3.73 4.26
N TYR A 17 9.81 -3.41 2.98
CA TYR A 17 9.17 -4.09 1.88
C TYR A 17 9.93 -5.37 1.52
N PHE A 18 9.19 -6.47 1.40
CA PHE A 18 9.74 -7.74 0.95
C PHE A 18 9.96 -7.69 -0.58
N SER A 19 11.04 -7.04 -1.00
CA SER A 19 11.40 -6.80 -2.40
C SER A 19 12.45 -7.78 -2.95
N LEU A 20 12.68 -8.91 -2.24
CA LEU A 20 13.71 -9.92 -2.55
C LEU A 20 13.39 -10.77 -3.79
N GLY A 21 13.25 -10.14 -4.95
CA GLY A 21 13.45 -10.78 -6.26
C GLY A 21 12.22 -11.44 -6.91
N ALA A 22 11.03 -11.30 -6.36
CA ALA A 22 9.82 -11.83 -7.01
C ALA A 22 9.25 -10.81 -8.01
N ASP A 23 9.03 -11.26 -9.26
CA ASP A 23 8.51 -10.42 -10.34
C ASP A 23 7.04 -10.06 -10.06
N PRO A 24 6.69 -8.77 -9.86
CA PRO A 24 5.31 -8.35 -9.63
C PRO A 24 4.33 -8.73 -10.76
N LYS A 25 4.84 -9.05 -11.95
CA LYS A 25 4.05 -9.51 -13.09
C LYS A 25 3.73 -11.01 -13.03
N GLU A 26 4.59 -11.83 -12.42
CA GLU A 26 4.34 -13.27 -12.26
C GLU A 26 3.34 -13.57 -11.14
N TYR A 27 3.34 -12.77 -10.07
CA TYR A 27 2.52 -13.02 -8.88
C TYR A 27 1.25 -12.15 -8.78
N SER A 28 0.87 -11.47 -9.85
CA SER A 28 -0.36 -10.66 -9.87
C SER A 28 -1.06 -10.61 -11.23
N PRO A 29 -1.50 -11.75 -11.80
CA PRO A 29 -2.48 -11.71 -12.87
C PRO A 29 -3.88 -11.86 -12.25
N ASN A 30 -4.62 -10.75 -12.19
CA ASN A 30 -6.10 -10.76 -12.22
C ASN A 30 -6.82 -11.72 -11.26
N THR A 31 -6.44 -11.74 -9.98
CA THR A 31 -7.22 -12.49 -8.97
C THR A 31 -8.62 -11.92 -8.83
N THR A 32 -9.61 -12.81 -8.97
CA THR A 32 -11.04 -12.48 -8.92
C THR A 32 -11.64 -12.65 -7.51
N SER A 33 -10.89 -13.25 -6.58
CA SER A 33 -11.32 -13.48 -5.20
C SER A 33 -10.24 -13.16 -4.15
N GLU A 34 -10.68 -12.96 -2.90
CA GLU A 34 -9.82 -12.73 -1.74
C GLU A 34 -8.98 -13.97 -1.39
N GLN A 35 -9.57 -15.16 -1.47
CA GLN A 35 -8.89 -16.43 -1.18
C GLN A 35 -7.74 -16.69 -2.17
N GLU A 36 -7.96 -16.48 -3.47
CA GLU A 36 -6.89 -16.60 -4.47
C GLU A 36 -5.73 -15.65 -4.17
N ARG A 37 -6.02 -14.43 -3.71
CA ARG A 37 -4.99 -13.46 -3.32
C ARG A 37 -4.18 -13.94 -2.12
N ILE A 38 -4.85 -14.44 -1.08
CA ILE A 38 -4.17 -14.98 0.10
C ILE A 38 -3.25 -16.13 -0.32
N CYS A 39 -3.75 -17.08 -1.12
CA CYS A 39 -2.94 -18.20 -1.60
C CYS A 39 -1.73 -17.75 -2.45
N ILE A 40 -1.91 -16.75 -3.32
CA ILE A 40 -0.82 -16.20 -4.12
C ILE A 40 0.21 -15.46 -3.26
N LEU A 41 -0.23 -14.67 -2.28
CA LEU A 41 0.65 -13.99 -1.33
C LEU A 41 1.44 -15.00 -0.48
N MET A 42 0.79 -16.08 -0.02
CA MET A 42 1.46 -17.17 0.68
C MET A 42 2.54 -17.81 -0.20
N ARG A 43 2.19 -18.18 -1.45
CA ARG A 43 3.16 -18.72 -2.42
C ARG A 43 4.31 -17.76 -2.68
N PHE A 44 4.04 -16.47 -2.84
CA PHE A 44 5.06 -15.45 -3.04
C PHE A 44 6.08 -15.44 -1.91
N ILE A 45 5.61 -15.47 -0.65
CA ILE A 45 6.50 -15.53 0.51
C ILE A 45 7.21 -16.88 0.60
N ASP A 46 6.54 -17.98 0.27
CA ASP A 46 7.13 -19.33 0.29
C ASP A 46 8.24 -19.50 -0.75
N PHE A 47 8.07 -18.96 -1.96
CA PHE A 47 9.06 -19.01 -3.03
C PHE A 47 10.17 -17.97 -2.90
N ALA A 48 10.01 -17.00 -2.01
CA ALA A 48 11.04 -16.00 -1.82
C ALA A 48 12.38 -16.62 -1.37
N PRO A 49 13.52 -16.16 -1.94
CA PRO A 49 14.86 -16.64 -1.62
C PRO A 49 15.38 -16.07 -0.28
N ALA A 50 14.61 -16.29 0.79
CA ALA A 50 14.94 -15.90 2.15
C ALA A 50 14.87 -17.11 3.08
N SER A 51 15.65 -17.11 4.16
CA SER A 51 15.55 -18.16 5.17
C SER A 51 14.20 -18.14 5.88
N LEU A 52 13.74 -19.29 6.36
CA LEU A 52 12.51 -19.39 7.17
C LEU A 52 12.51 -18.38 8.33
N LYS A 53 13.67 -18.21 9.00
CA LYS A 53 13.84 -17.22 10.07
C LYS A 53 13.56 -15.78 9.61
N LYS A 54 14.02 -15.39 8.41
CA LYS A 54 13.75 -14.07 7.84
C LYS A 54 12.26 -13.90 7.51
N LYS A 55 11.60 -14.92 6.95
CA LYS A 55 10.16 -14.91 6.66
C LYS A 55 9.31 -14.77 7.93
N ILE A 56 9.60 -15.55 8.96
CA ILE A 56 8.92 -15.44 10.27
C ILE A 56 9.13 -14.05 10.88
N SER A 57 10.36 -13.54 10.84
CA SER A 57 10.65 -12.20 11.37
C SER A 57 9.88 -11.12 10.61
N TYR A 58 9.73 -11.25 9.29
CA TYR A 58 8.95 -10.33 8.47
C TYR A 58 7.47 -10.31 8.89
N PHE A 59 6.82 -11.48 9.04
CA PHE A 59 5.44 -11.55 9.50
C PHE A 59 5.23 -10.98 10.90
N ARG A 60 6.17 -11.22 11.83
CA ARG A 60 6.12 -10.63 13.17
C ARG A 60 6.17 -9.10 13.10
N LYS A 61 7.09 -8.54 12.32
CA LYS A 61 7.19 -7.08 12.12
C LYS A 61 5.90 -6.50 11.51
N LEU A 62 5.32 -7.17 10.51
CA LEU A 62 4.03 -6.76 9.94
C LEU A 62 2.92 -6.74 10.99
N HIS A 63 2.82 -7.81 11.77
CA HIS A 63 1.82 -7.95 12.84
C HIS A 63 1.99 -6.87 13.90
N ASP A 64 3.21 -6.62 14.37
CA ASP A 64 3.49 -5.60 15.39
C ASP A 64 3.17 -4.19 14.87
N LYS A 65 3.46 -3.91 13.60
CA LYS A 65 3.08 -2.63 12.96
C LYS A 65 1.56 -2.49 12.87
N TRP A 66 0.86 -3.55 12.50
CA TRP A 66 -0.60 -3.55 12.45
C TRP A 66 -1.22 -3.28 13.83
N LEU A 67 -0.73 -3.92 14.89
CA LEU A 67 -1.19 -3.67 16.26
C LEU A 67 -0.95 -2.23 16.71
N ASN A 68 0.26 -1.70 16.47
CA ASN A 68 0.60 -0.32 16.85
C ASN A 68 -0.31 0.69 16.14
N GLN A 69 -0.56 0.45 14.85
CA GLN A 69 -1.44 1.30 14.07
C GLN A 69 -2.89 1.24 14.54
N TYR A 70 -3.41 0.03 14.79
CA TYR A 70 -4.78 -0.16 15.29
C TYR A 70 -5.03 0.61 16.60
N ASN A 71 -4.02 0.64 17.47
CA ASN A 71 -4.10 1.37 18.74
C ASN A 71 -4.00 2.90 18.59
N THR A 72 -3.47 3.39 17.48
CA THR A 72 -3.11 4.82 17.31
C THR A 72 -4.00 5.56 16.33
N PHE A 73 -4.49 4.90 15.27
CA PHE A 73 -5.18 5.55 14.15
C PHE A 73 -6.50 4.84 13.80
N LEU A 74 -7.35 4.62 14.81
CA LEU A 74 -8.56 3.82 14.65
C LEU A 74 -9.60 4.47 13.72
N THR A 75 -9.77 5.79 13.83
CA THR A 75 -10.85 6.56 13.15
C THR A 75 -10.31 7.57 12.14
N ASP A 76 -9.00 7.74 12.04
CA ASP A 76 -8.36 8.72 11.16
C ASP A 76 -8.61 8.49 9.66
N TYR A 77 -9.10 7.30 9.30
CA TYR A 77 -9.48 6.94 7.94
C TYR A 77 -10.99 6.96 7.68
N ASP A 78 -11.83 7.33 8.66
CA ASP A 78 -13.31 7.32 8.52
C ASP A 78 -13.83 8.26 7.43
N TRP A 79 -13.01 9.23 7.00
CA TRP A 79 -13.34 10.13 5.90
C TRP A 79 -13.16 9.48 4.51
N LEU A 80 -12.55 8.29 4.43
CA LEU A 80 -12.44 7.49 3.20
C LEU A 80 -13.68 6.62 3.02
N ASP A 81 -14.51 6.94 2.03
CA ASP A 81 -15.66 6.15 1.66
C ASP A 81 -15.24 5.00 0.72
N LYS A 82 -15.49 3.76 1.16
CA LYS A 82 -15.20 2.54 0.40
C LYS A 82 -16.00 2.43 -0.91
N LYS A 83 -17.05 3.25 -1.07
CA LYS A 83 -17.90 3.30 -2.25
C LYS A 83 -17.56 4.48 -3.18
N ASP A 84 -16.78 5.45 -2.72
CA ASP A 84 -16.40 6.61 -3.53
C ASP A 84 -15.17 6.29 -4.39
N GLU A 85 -15.42 5.90 -5.65
CA GLU A 85 -14.37 5.57 -6.60
C GLU A 85 -13.48 6.76 -6.95
N GLU A 86 -14.04 7.97 -7.06
CA GLU A 86 -13.27 9.16 -7.37
C GLU A 86 -12.31 9.50 -6.23
N GLN A 87 -12.77 9.41 -4.98
CA GLN A 87 -11.93 9.60 -3.80
C GLN A 87 -10.82 8.55 -3.74
N ALA A 88 -11.15 7.29 -3.99
CA ALA A 88 -10.18 6.21 -3.98
C ALA A 88 -9.09 6.41 -5.04
N ILE A 89 -9.46 6.79 -6.27
CA ILE A 89 -8.50 7.09 -7.34
C ILE A 89 -7.64 8.30 -6.98
N TYR A 90 -8.25 9.38 -6.48
CA TYR A 90 -7.51 10.58 -6.09
C TYR A 90 -6.46 10.29 -5.01
N CYS A 91 -6.85 9.62 -3.93
CA CYS A 91 -5.95 9.30 -2.82
C CYS A 91 -4.85 8.32 -3.26
N TRP A 92 -5.17 7.38 -4.15
CA TRP A 92 -4.18 6.48 -4.74
C TRP A 92 -3.10 7.24 -5.51
N GLU A 93 -3.50 8.14 -6.42
CA GLU A 93 -2.54 8.95 -7.17
C GLU A 93 -1.78 9.93 -6.26
N TYR A 94 -2.42 10.46 -5.21
CA TYR A 94 -1.76 11.30 -4.21
C TYR A 94 -0.59 10.57 -3.50
N LEU A 95 -0.79 9.31 -3.10
CA LEU A 95 0.27 8.48 -2.52
C LEU A 95 1.30 8.04 -3.57
N ARG A 96 0.87 7.69 -4.79
CA ARG A 96 1.76 7.30 -5.89
C ARG A 96 2.75 8.42 -6.21
N ASN A 97 2.27 9.65 -6.34
CA ASN A 97 3.10 10.82 -6.63
C ASN A 97 4.14 11.12 -5.53
N LYS A 98 3.95 10.55 -4.34
CA LYS A 98 4.88 10.64 -3.20
C LYS A 98 5.77 9.39 -3.05
N ASN A 99 5.75 8.48 -4.03
CA ASN A 99 6.47 7.20 -4.01
C ASN A 99 6.13 6.32 -2.78
N MET A 100 4.90 6.43 -2.26
CA MET A 100 4.47 5.65 -1.08
C MET A 100 3.80 4.33 -1.45
N ILE A 101 3.45 4.12 -2.71
CA ILE A 101 2.83 2.91 -3.21
C ILE A 101 3.90 1.98 -3.80
N PRO A 102 4.07 0.76 -3.26
CA PRO A 102 4.89 -0.25 -3.90
C PRO A 102 4.35 -0.61 -5.28
N LEU A 103 5.24 -0.75 -6.25
CA LEU A 103 4.90 -1.01 -7.67
C LEU A 103 4.09 -2.30 -7.90
N TYR A 104 4.18 -3.25 -6.98
CA TYR A 104 3.47 -4.53 -7.05
C TYR A 104 2.00 -4.44 -6.60
N LEU A 105 1.60 -3.37 -5.91
CA LEU A 105 0.20 -3.20 -5.51
C LEU A 105 -0.64 -2.78 -6.72
N LYS A 106 -1.60 -3.63 -7.07
CA LYS A 106 -2.55 -3.42 -8.17
C LYS A 106 -3.97 -3.68 -7.65
N PRO A 107 -4.70 -2.63 -7.22
CA PRO A 107 -6.09 -2.76 -6.81
C PRO A 107 -6.97 -3.01 -8.04
N TYR A 108 -7.96 -3.89 -7.90
CA TYR A 108 -8.88 -4.29 -8.98
C TYR A 108 -10.29 -3.71 -8.82
N ASN A 109 -10.60 -3.17 -7.63
CA ASN A 109 -11.85 -2.48 -7.35
C ASN A 109 -11.62 -1.36 -6.32
N THR A 110 -12.64 -0.52 -6.12
CA THR A 110 -12.61 0.64 -5.21
C THR A 110 -12.33 0.24 -3.76
N ALA A 111 -13.02 -0.78 -3.24
CA ALA A 111 -12.85 -1.22 -1.86
C ALA A 111 -11.40 -1.65 -1.58
N MET A 112 -10.79 -2.40 -2.50
CA MET A 112 -9.39 -2.82 -2.38
C MET A 112 -8.45 -1.62 -2.49
N ARG A 113 -8.72 -0.67 -3.38
CA ARG A 113 -7.92 0.55 -3.50
C ARG A 113 -7.85 1.29 -2.17
N ILE A 114 -8.98 1.44 -1.48
CA ILE A 114 -9.04 2.03 -0.13
C ILE A 114 -8.25 1.21 0.90
N GLN A 115 -8.44 -0.11 0.93
CA GLN A 115 -7.69 -0.98 1.84
C GLN A 115 -6.17 -0.90 1.60
N MET A 116 -5.73 -0.83 0.34
CA MET A 116 -4.32 -0.70 0.00
C MET A 116 -3.76 0.69 0.34
N ILE A 117 -4.56 1.77 0.21
CA ILE A 117 -4.18 3.12 0.66
C ILE A 117 -3.89 3.08 2.16
N ILE A 118 -4.80 2.52 2.95
CA ILE A 118 -4.64 2.36 4.40
C ILE A 118 -3.40 1.51 4.70
N ALA A 119 -3.25 0.36 4.05
CA ALA A 119 -2.09 -0.50 4.25
C ALA A 119 -0.75 0.20 3.93
N CYS A 120 -0.69 1.05 2.89
CA CYS A 120 0.51 1.84 2.58
C CYS A 120 0.83 2.85 3.69
N MET A 121 -0.20 3.49 4.26
CA MET A 121 -0.04 4.42 5.37
C MET A 121 0.37 3.70 6.66
N ASP A 122 -0.23 2.55 6.94
CA ASP A 122 0.07 1.74 8.13
C ASP A 122 1.52 1.22 8.07
N SER A 123 1.95 0.79 6.88
CA SER A 123 3.31 0.31 6.58
C SER A 123 4.36 1.42 6.50
N TRP A 124 3.94 2.70 6.48
CA TRP A 124 4.87 3.81 6.42
C TRP A 124 5.58 3.95 7.77
N ASP A 125 6.88 3.67 7.73
CA ASP A 125 7.76 3.73 8.90
C ASP A 125 8.15 5.17 9.21
N THR A 126 7.27 5.87 9.92
CA THR A 126 7.50 7.20 10.47
C THR A 126 6.85 7.33 11.86
N GLY A 127 7.15 8.42 12.57
CA GLY A 127 6.53 8.80 13.82
C GLY A 127 5.03 9.09 13.69
N VAL A 128 4.32 8.93 14.81
CA VAL A 128 2.86 9.10 14.90
C VAL A 128 2.42 10.47 14.42
N GLU A 129 3.06 11.53 14.90
CA GLU A 129 2.71 12.91 14.52
C GLU A 129 2.86 13.15 13.02
N GLU A 130 3.97 12.72 12.41
CA GLU A 130 4.18 12.90 10.97
C GLU A 130 3.12 12.16 10.16
N LYS A 131 2.78 10.93 10.57
CA LYS A 131 1.71 10.15 9.94
C LYS A 131 0.35 10.85 10.08
N TYR A 132 0.01 11.35 11.26
CA TYR A 132 -1.22 12.10 11.50
C TYR A 132 -1.31 13.35 10.62
N PHE A 133 -0.28 14.19 10.61
CA PHE A 133 -0.22 15.39 9.77
C PHE A 133 -0.38 15.06 8.29
N PHE A 134 0.22 13.95 7.85
CA PHE A 134 0.08 13.50 6.48
C PHE A 134 -1.37 13.10 6.14
N ILE A 135 -2.03 12.34 7.01
CA ILE A 135 -3.43 11.93 6.83
C ILE A 135 -4.32 13.16 6.73
N GLN A 136 -4.17 14.14 7.63
CA GLN A 136 -4.93 15.39 7.58
C GLN A 136 -4.65 16.19 6.30
N LYS A 137 -3.40 16.28 5.87
CA LYS A 137 -3.03 16.96 4.62
C LYS A 137 -3.67 16.30 3.40
N MET A 138 -3.68 14.97 3.35
CA MET A 138 -4.33 14.21 2.27
C MET A 138 -5.85 14.46 2.27
N LYS A 139 -6.50 14.42 3.43
CA LYS A 139 -7.91 14.74 3.60
C LYS A 139 -8.25 16.15 3.11
N HIS A 140 -7.49 17.15 3.53
CA HIS A 140 -7.69 18.53 3.10
C HIS A 140 -7.49 18.70 1.59
N ALA A 141 -6.48 18.07 1.00
CA ALA A 141 -6.27 18.10 -0.45
C ALA A 141 -7.46 17.53 -1.23
N TRP A 142 -8.04 16.42 -0.76
CA TRP A 142 -9.26 15.85 -1.34
C TRP A 142 -10.45 16.83 -1.25
N GLN A 143 -10.71 17.39 -0.07
CA GLN A 143 -11.81 18.34 0.14
C GLN A 143 -11.70 19.58 -0.75
N GLN A 144 -10.48 20.09 -0.95
CA GLN A 144 -10.21 21.19 -1.89
C GLN A 144 -10.51 20.78 -3.33
N ALA A 145 -10.04 19.61 -3.78
CA ALA A 145 -10.30 19.10 -5.12
C ALA A 145 -11.80 18.88 -5.40
N VAL A 146 -12.56 18.42 -4.41
CA VAL A 146 -14.03 18.33 -4.50
C VAL A 146 -14.68 19.70 -4.62
N SER A 147 -14.23 20.67 -3.82
CA SER A 147 -14.79 22.02 -3.80
C SER A 147 -14.55 22.76 -5.12
N SER A 148 -13.36 22.65 -5.70
CA SER A 148 -13.04 23.24 -7.01
C SER A 148 -13.92 22.66 -8.12
N ARG A 149 -14.07 21.33 -8.17
CA ARG A 149 -14.93 20.66 -9.16
C ARG A 149 -16.40 21.06 -9.06
N LYS A 150 -16.90 21.42 -7.86
CA LYS A 150 -18.26 21.95 -7.69
C LYS A 150 -18.41 23.39 -8.20
N LYS A 151 -17.34 24.19 -8.17
CA LYS A 151 -17.34 25.56 -8.72
C LYS A 151 -17.30 25.54 -10.25
N ASP A 152 -16.54 24.64 -10.85
CA ASP A 152 -16.43 24.54 -12.32
C ASP A 152 -17.70 24.00 -13.01
N LYS A 153 -18.60 23.37 -12.24
CA LYS A 153 -19.91 22.88 -12.71
C LYS A 153 -21.07 23.89 -12.52
N LYS A 154 -20.78 25.08 -11.99
CA LYS A 154 -21.74 26.16 -11.76
C LYS A 154 -21.51 27.28 -12.76
#